data_AF-A0A2A2HZN3-F1
#
_entry.id   AF-A0A2A2HZN3-F1
#
_cell.length_a   1.000
_cell.length_b   1.000
_cell.length_c   1.000
_cell.angle_alpha   90.00
_cell.angle_beta   90.00
_cell.angle_gamma   90.00
#
_symmetry.space_group_name_H-M   'P 1'
#
loop_
_entity.id
_entity.type
_entity.pdbx_description
1 polymer ?
#
loop_
_entity_poly.entity_id
_entity_poly.type
_entity_poly.pdbx_seq_one_letter_code
_entity_poly.pdbx_strand_id
1 'polypeptide(L)'
;MLISATRLNEEPSITVTLVREGEDGALKPWVDADRFAWELSQLQARESLAKRLPEWPQALAAERERLVERFPGLKFSRLWIVDGDIGGMAYSAVLGLHRSPR
;
A
#
# COMPACT_ATOMS: atom_id res chain seq x y z
N MET A 1 5.71 -14.82 -35.28
CA MET A 1 4.55 -14.74 -34.36
C MET A 1 5.11 -15.13 -32.98
N LEU A 2 5.23 -14.29 -31.95
CA LEU A 2 4.58 -13.03 -31.59
C LEU A 2 5.61 -11.93 -31.23
N ILE A 3 5.18 -10.71 -31.53
CA ILE A 3 5.67 -9.37 -31.15
C ILE A 3 6.11 -9.29 -29.67
N SER A 4 7.39 -8.97 -29.43
CA SER A 4 7.96 -8.68 -28.10
C SER A 4 8.74 -7.38 -28.15
N ALA A 5 8.07 -6.23 -28.28
CA ALA A 5 8.65 -4.92 -28.00
C ALA A 5 7.61 -3.81 -28.16
N THR A 6 6.59 -3.77 -27.31
CA THR A 6 6.07 -2.46 -26.91
C THR A 6 7.11 -1.85 -25.99
N ARG A 7 7.93 -0.96 -26.56
CA ARG A 7 8.68 0.03 -25.80
C ARG A 7 7.68 0.83 -24.96
N LEU A 8 7.65 0.58 -23.67
CA LEU A 8 7.49 1.67 -22.72
C LEU A 8 8.34 1.32 -21.51
N ASN A 9 9.19 2.27 -21.16
CA ASN A 9 9.97 2.30 -19.92
C ASN A 9 9.00 2.50 -18.74
N GLU A 10 8.01 1.61 -18.63
CA GLU A 10 7.05 1.57 -17.55
C GLU A 10 7.70 0.74 -16.47
N GLU A 11 8.27 1.43 -15.48
CA GLU A 11 8.57 0.79 -14.21
C GLU A 11 7.34 -0.04 -13.81
N PRO A 12 7.53 -1.34 -13.49
CA PRO A 12 6.40 -2.21 -13.15
C PRO A 12 5.60 -1.54 -12.04
N SER A 13 4.30 -1.40 -12.24
CA SER A 13 3.42 -0.83 -11.22
C SER A 13 3.00 -1.95 -10.31
N ILE A 14 3.20 -1.78 -9.01
CA ILE A 14 2.76 -2.72 -7.99
C ILE A 14 1.56 -2.15 -7.23
N THR A 15 0.66 -3.02 -6.82
CA THR A 15 -0.46 -2.63 -5.97
C THR A 15 0.05 -2.46 -4.54
N VAL A 16 -0.15 -1.28 -3.97
CA VAL A 16 0.15 -0.95 -2.57
C VAL A 16 -1.16 -0.73 -1.85
N THR A 17 -1.39 -1.44 -0.76
CA THR A 17 -2.58 -1.25 0.09
C THR A 17 -2.20 -0.36 1.25
N LEU A 18 -2.87 0.78 1.36
CA LEU A 18 -2.72 1.71 2.46
C LEU A 18 -3.52 1.22 3.66
N VAL A 19 -2.86 1.17 4.79
CA VAL A 19 -3.49 0.94 6.08
C VAL A 19 -3.10 2.03 7.05
N ARG A 20 -3.90 2.16 8.09
CA ARG A 20 -3.58 2.93 9.28
C ARG A 20 -3.73 2.07 10.51
N GLU A 21 -2.92 2.36 11.50
CA GLU A 21 -3.12 1.81 12.83
C GLU A 21 -4.32 2.53 13.45
N GLY A 22 -5.33 1.78 13.85
CA GLY A 22 -6.40 2.30 14.68
C GLY A 22 -5.93 2.45 16.12
N GLU A 23 -6.61 3.30 16.89
CA GLU A 23 -6.31 3.52 18.32
C GLU A 23 -6.38 2.24 19.17
N ASP A 24 -7.11 1.21 18.70
CA ASP A 24 -7.23 -0.10 19.34
C ASP A 24 -6.05 -1.04 19.02
N GLY A 25 -5.07 -0.58 18.24
CA GLY A 25 -3.98 -1.41 17.70
C GLY A 25 -4.40 -2.29 16.52
N ALA A 26 -5.66 -2.22 16.09
CA ALA A 26 -6.17 -2.92 14.92
C ALA A 26 -5.83 -2.18 13.62
N LEU A 27 -5.46 -2.91 12.57
CA LEU A 27 -5.23 -2.34 11.25
C LEU A 27 -6.56 -1.97 10.59
N LYS A 28 -6.72 -0.69 10.25
CA LYS A 28 -7.87 -0.18 9.50
C LYS A 28 -7.45 0.24 8.10
N PRO A 29 -8.36 0.15 7.12
CA PRO A 29 -8.10 0.73 5.80
C PRO A 29 -7.88 2.24 5.95
N TRP A 30 -7.02 2.82 5.11
CA TRP A 30 -6.79 4.27 5.13
C TRP A 30 -8.06 5.05 4.76
N VAL A 31 -8.78 4.56 3.75
CA VAL A 31 -10.06 5.14 3.32
C VAL A 31 -11.16 4.66 4.24
N ASP A 32 -11.82 5.60 4.91
CA ASP A 32 -13.03 5.33 5.69
C ASP A 32 -14.23 5.32 4.73
N ALA A 33 -14.58 4.13 4.25
CA ALA A 33 -15.72 3.93 3.35
C ALA A 33 -16.58 2.75 3.80
N ASP A 34 -17.90 2.90 3.67
CA ASP A 34 -18.89 1.91 4.12
C ASP A 34 -18.78 0.57 3.33
N ARG A 35 -18.36 0.65 2.06
CA ARG A 35 -18.04 -0.51 1.21
C ARG A 35 -16.72 -0.30 0.50
N PHE A 36 -16.00 -1.39 0.30
CA PHE A 36 -14.76 -1.43 -0.48
C PHE A 36 -13.63 -0.54 0.06
N ALA A 37 -13.65 -0.15 1.34
CA ALA A 37 -12.60 0.63 1.98
C ALA A 37 -11.19 0.09 1.70
N TRP A 38 -11.04 -1.24 1.67
CA TRP A 38 -9.80 -1.92 1.33
C TRP A 38 -9.37 -1.75 -0.12
N GLU A 39 -10.30 -1.87 -1.07
CA GLU A 39 -10.01 -1.69 -2.50
C GLU A 39 -9.75 -0.21 -2.82
N LEU A 40 -10.47 0.71 -2.18
CA LEU A 40 -10.22 2.15 -2.30
C LEU A 40 -8.91 2.57 -1.64
N SER A 41 -8.43 1.79 -0.67
CA SER A 41 -7.11 1.97 -0.07
C SER A 41 -5.99 1.30 -0.90
N GLN A 42 -6.31 0.60 -1.99
CA GLN A 42 -5.30 0.09 -2.91
C GLN A 42 -4.96 1.16 -3.94
N LEU A 43 -3.68 1.49 -4.07
CA LEU A 43 -3.16 2.30 -5.17
C LEU A 43 -2.18 1.50 -6.00
N GLN A 44 -2.03 1.89 -7.25
CA GLN A 44 -0.91 1.45 -8.08
C GLN A 44 0.26 2.41 -7.87
N ALA A 45 1.36 1.90 -7.32
CA ALA A 45 2.60 2.65 -7.16
C ALA A 45 3.69 2.02 -8.03
N ARG A 46 4.60 2.83 -8.57
CA ARG A 46 5.76 2.32 -9.31
C ARG A 46 6.63 1.43 -8.41
N GLU A 47 7.17 0.34 -8.95
CA GLU A 47 8.03 -0.59 -8.20
C GLU A 47 9.21 0.14 -7.55
N SER A 48 9.83 1.12 -8.21
CA SER A 48 10.94 1.89 -7.61
C SER A 48 10.49 2.73 -6.41
N LEU A 49 9.25 3.24 -6.42
CA LEU A 49 8.68 3.96 -5.28
C LEU A 49 8.34 2.96 -4.18
N ALA A 50 7.78 1.82 -4.54
CA ALA A 50 7.44 0.78 -3.58
C ALA A 50 8.66 0.11 -2.95
N LYS A 51 9.78 -0.04 -3.67
CA LYS A 51 11.07 -0.49 -3.13
C LYS A 51 11.62 0.46 -2.08
N ARG A 52 11.20 1.73 -2.11
CA ARG A 52 11.58 2.74 -1.11
C ARG A 52 10.62 2.82 0.07
N LEU A 53 9.48 2.14 -0.01
CA LEU A 53 8.59 2.03 1.14
C LEU A 53 9.35 1.31 2.26
N PRO A 54 9.18 1.76 3.51
CA PRO A 54 9.76 1.09 4.66
C PRO A 54 9.25 -0.36 4.74
N GLU A 55 10.07 -1.21 5.34
CA GLU A 55 9.66 -2.57 5.65
C GLU A 55 8.49 -2.58 6.62
N TRP A 56 7.64 -3.59 6.50
CA TRP A 56 6.48 -3.73 7.36
C TRP A 56 6.92 -3.98 8.81
N PRO A 57 6.42 -3.21 9.80
CA PRO A 57 6.79 -3.41 11.19
C PRO A 57 6.38 -4.80 11.68
N GLN A 58 7.34 -5.52 12.26
CA GLN A 58 7.12 -6.89 12.74
C GLN A 58 6.04 -6.98 13.83
N ALA A 59 5.84 -5.91 14.62
CA ALA A 59 4.78 -5.82 15.61
C ALA A 59 3.37 -6.01 15.01
N LEU A 60 3.18 -5.61 13.74
CA LEU A 60 1.92 -5.72 13.01
C LEU A 60 1.92 -6.88 12.01
N ALA A 61 2.94 -7.75 12.03
CA ALA A 61 2.98 -8.91 11.15
C ALA A 61 1.81 -9.87 11.42
N ALA A 62 1.50 -10.11 12.69
CA ALA A 62 0.37 -10.95 13.10
C ALA A 62 -0.98 -10.37 12.65
N GLU A 63 -1.18 -9.06 12.76
CA GLU A 63 -2.40 -8.41 12.25
C GLU A 63 -2.45 -8.43 10.73
N ARG A 64 -1.33 -8.23 10.05
CA ARG A 64 -1.26 -8.39 8.59
C ARG A 64 -1.69 -9.79 8.15
N GLU A 65 -1.23 -10.84 8.84
CA GLU A 65 -1.62 -12.22 8.51
C GLU A 65 -3.12 -12.43 8.67
N ARG A 66 -3.70 -11.99 9.79
CA ARG A 66 -5.17 -12.02 10.00
C ARG A 66 -5.93 -11.27 8.92
N LEU A 67 -5.38 -10.15 8.47
CA LEU A 67 -5.98 -9.30 7.46
C LEU A 67 -5.91 -9.92 6.07
N VAL A 68 -4.81 -10.60 5.75
CA VAL A 68 -4.65 -11.41 4.53
C VAL A 68 -5.53 -12.66 4.56
N GLU A 69 -5.73 -13.30 5.71
CA GLU A 69 -6.69 -14.40 5.86
C GLU A 69 -8.12 -13.92 5.58
N ARG A 70 -8.49 -12.74 6.08
CA ARG A 70 -9.82 -12.16 5.88
C ARG A 70 -10.01 -11.63 4.45
N PHE A 71 -8.95 -11.13 3.83
CA PHE A 71 -8.94 -10.58 2.48
C PHE A 71 -7.75 -11.13 1.68
N PRO A 72 -7.89 -12.31 1.07
CA PRO A 72 -6.79 -12.97 0.35
C PRO A 72 -6.23 -12.17 -0.84
N GLY A 73 -7.02 -11.22 -1.38
CA GLY A 73 -6.55 -10.28 -2.41
C GLY A 73 -5.38 -9.41 -1.97
N LEU A 74 -5.23 -9.16 -0.66
CA LEU A 74 -4.15 -8.35 -0.10
C LEU A 74 -2.81 -9.07 -0.06
N LYS A 75 -2.79 -10.41 -0.25
CA LYS A 75 -1.55 -11.18 -0.35
C LYS A 75 -0.70 -10.76 -1.55
N PHE A 76 -1.35 -10.29 -2.62
CA PHE A 76 -0.70 -9.89 -3.87
C PHE A 76 -0.33 -8.41 -3.90
N SER A 77 -0.76 -7.64 -2.90
CA SER A 77 -0.42 -6.22 -2.77
C SER A 77 0.55 -6.00 -1.62
N ARG A 78 1.35 -4.95 -1.72
CA ARG A 78 2.27 -4.54 -0.66
C ARG A 78 1.50 -3.69 0.35
N LEU A 79 1.29 -4.18 1.57
CA LEU A 79 0.67 -3.36 2.62
C LEU A 79 1.66 -2.30 3.11
N TRP A 80 1.18 -1.07 3.32
CA TRP A 80 1.97 0.04 3.85
C TRP A 80 1.14 0.88 4.82
N ILE A 81 1.75 1.25 5.94
CA ILE A 81 1.12 2.04 7.01
C ILE A 81 1.41 3.52 6.76
N VAL A 82 0.36 4.30 6.51
CA VAL A 82 0.46 5.72 6.16
C VAL A 82 0.61 6.60 7.41
N ASP A 83 0.01 6.19 8.52
CA ASP A 83 -0.03 6.94 9.79
C ASP A 83 1.32 6.89 10.53
N GLY A 84 2.18 5.92 10.19
CA GLY A 84 3.51 5.83 10.76
C GLY A 84 4.44 6.88 10.14
N ASP A 85 5.16 7.65 10.96
CA ASP A 85 6.30 8.51 10.57
C ASP A 85 7.50 7.70 10.03
N ILE A 86 7.24 6.50 9.52
CA ILE A 86 8.23 5.56 9.06
C ILE A 86 8.54 5.91 7.60
N GLY A 87 9.54 6.76 7.40
CA GLY A 87 10.20 6.91 6.11
C GLY A 87 9.88 8.16 5.29
N GLY A 88 9.18 9.16 5.85
CA GLY A 88 8.97 10.45 5.18
C GLY A 88 8.16 10.35 3.89
N MET A 89 7.28 9.36 3.80
CA MET A 89 6.34 9.17 2.70
C MET A 89 4.94 9.43 3.24
N ALA A 90 4.16 10.22 2.50
CA ALA A 90 2.79 10.56 2.84
C ALA A 90 1.89 10.17 1.67
N TYR A 91 0.67 9.77 1.99
CA TYR A 91 -0.35 9.56 0.98
C TYR A 91 -1.39 10.68 1.06
N SER A 92 -1.66 11.29 -0.09
CA SER A 92 -2.75 12.24 -0.27
C SER A 92 -3.70 11.70 -1.33
N ALA A 93 -5.01 11.78 -1.09
CA ALA A 93 -6.01 11.38 -2.08
C ALA A 93 -5.94 12.22 -3.37
N VAL A 94 -5.33 13.42 -3.31
CA VAL A 94 -5.20 14.34 -4.45
C VAL A 94 -3.88 14.13 -5.19
N LEU A 95 -2.78 13.87 -4.47
CA LEU A 95 -1.43 13.75 -5.04
C LEU A 95 -0.94 12.30 -5.19
N GLY A 96 -1.67 11.35 -4.63
CA GLY A 96 -1.25 9.95 -4.51
C GLY A 96 -0.17 9.75 -3.45
N LEU A 97 0.66 8.73 -3.66
CA LEU A 97 1.84 8.47 -2.81
C LEU A 97 2.93 9.49 -3.13
N HIS A 98 3.24 10.37 -2.19
CA HIS A 98 4.27 11.41 -2.32
C HIS A 98 5.26 11.36 -1.16
N ARG A 99 6.38 12.07 -1.31
CA ARG A 99 7.26 12.30 -0.16
C ARG A 99 6.64 13.38 0.72
N SER A 100 6.60 13.14 2.02
CA SER A 100 6.28 14.18 2.98
C SER A 100 7.47 15.13 3.05
N PRO A 101 7.32 16.43 2.72
CA PRO A 101 8.36 17.40 2.99
C PRO A 101 8.47 17.50 4.52
N ARG A 102 9.62 17.08 5.05
CA ARG A 102 10.01 17.40 6.43
C ARG A 102 10.11 18.91 6.61
#